data_AF-A0A931YBL1-F1
#
_entry.id   AF-A0A931YBL1-F1
#
_cell.length_a   1.000
_cell.length_b   1.000
_cell.length_c   1.000
_cell.angle_alpha   90.00
_cell.angle_beta   90.00
_cell.angle_gamma   90.00
#
_symmetry.space_group_name_H-M   'P 1'
#
loop_
_entity.id
_entity.type
_entity.pdbx_description
1 polymer ?
#
loop_
_entity_poly.entity_id
_entity_poly.type
_entity_poly.pdbx_seq_one_letter_code
_entity_poly.pdbx_strand_id
1 'polypeptide(L)' 'MPIVRKIIKTGNSLALTIPSATIGDFNLKEGDVCTVTVNKTHSSITYLFSGHPRQLSLITKSQK' A
#
# COMPACT_ATOMS: atom_id res chain seq x y z
N MET A 1 6.46 -15.68 4.29
CA MET A 1 7.31 -15.67 3.09
C MET A 1 7.08 -14.37 2.33
N PRO A 2 8.11 -13.73 1.78
CA PRO A 2 7.93 -12.52 0.97
C PRO A 2 7.15 -12.87 -0.31
N ILE A 3 6.11 -12.08 -0.63
CA ILE A 3 5.31 -12.27 -1.84
C ILE A 3 5.96 -11.47 -2.97
N VAL A 4 6.47 -12.17 -3.99
CA VAL A 4 7.02 -11.53 -5.18
C VAL A 4 5.87 -10.95 -6.02
N ARG A 5 6.03 -9.71 -6.47
CA ARG A 5 5.05 -9.01 -7.32
C ARG A 5 5.70 -8.53 -8.61
N LYS A 6 4.94 -8.57 -9.70
CA LYS A 6 5.36 -8.10 -11.01
C LYS A 6 5.06 -6.61 -11.15
N ILE A 7 5.99 -5.87 -11.78
CA ILE A 7 5.77 -4.49 -12.22
C ILE A 7 4.97 -4.53 -13.54
N ILE A 8 3.92 -3.70 -13.63
CA ILE A 8 3.06 -3.60 -14.81
C ILE A 8 3.17 -2.22 -15.46
N LYS A 9 2.97 -2.14 -16.78
CA LYS A 9 2.96 -0.89 -17.53
C LYS A 9 1.62 -0.18 -17.36
N THR A 10 1.65 1.11 -17.06
CA THR A 10 0.48 1.98 -16.89
C THR A 10 0.68 3.26 -17.69
N GLY A 11 0.18 3.28 -18.93
CA GLY A 11 0.40 4.42 -19.84
C GLY A 11 1.90 4.69 -20.06
N ASN A 12 2.35 5.86 -19.63
CA ASN A 12 3.74 6.32 -19.71
C ASN A 12 4.57 6.00 -18.46
N SER A 13 4.01 5.27 -17.49
CA SER A 13 4.68 4.91 -16.24
C SER A 13 4.57 3.41 -15.93
N LEU A 14 5.14 3.02 -14.80
CA LEU A 14 5.08 1.67 -14.26
C LEU A 14 4.37 1.70 -12.90
N ALA A 15 3.65 0.62 -12.58
CA ALA A 15 2.95 0.46 -11.31
C ALA A 15 3.25 -0.91 -10.67
N LEU A 16 3.18 -0.93 -9.33
CA LEU A 16 3.18 -2.14 -8.52
C LEU A 16 1.80 -2.31 -7.89
N THR A 17 1.26 -3.52 -7.95
CA THR A 17 -0.03 -3.83 -7.34
C THR A 17 0.13 -4.01 -5.83
N ILE A 18 -0.61 -3.21 -5.07
CA ILE A 18 -0.73 -3.37 -3.61
C ILE A 18 -1.67 -4.56 -3.32
N PRO A 19 -1.30 -5.51 -2.44
CA PRO A 19 -2.19 -6.59 -2.06
C PRO A 19 -3.51 -6.11 -1.47
N SER A 20 -4.63 -6.77 -1.81
CA SER A 20 -5.97 -6.40 -1.32
C SER A 20 -6.10 -6.42 0.20
N ALA A 21 -5.43 -7.36 0.88
CA ALA A 21 -5.38 -7.40 2.35
C ALA A 21 -4.79 -6.09 2.91
N THR A 22 -3.66 -5.63 2.36
CA THR A 22 -3.00 -4.37 2.76
C THR A 22 -3.88 -3.16 2.49
N ILE A 23 -4.64 -3.15 1.39
CA ILE A 23 -5.61 -2.08 1.09
C ILE A 23 -6.68 -2.02 2.18
N GLY A 24 -7.21 -3.16 2.62
CA GLY A 24 -8.20 -3.22 3.71
C GLY A 24 -7.62 -2.83 5.07
N ASP A 25 -6.46 -3.40 5.42
CA ASP A 25 -5.80 -3.19 6.72
C ASP A 25 -5.40 -1.71 6.92
N PHE A 26 -4.92 -1.07 5.85
CA PHE A 26 -4.53 0.35 5.88
C PHE A 26 -5.65 1.28 5.40
N ASN A 27 -6.82 0.74 5.07
CA ASN A 27 -7.98 1.47 4.55
C ASN A 27 -7.58 2.45 3.42
N LEU A 28 -6.79 1.96 2.47
CA LEU A 28 -6.35 2.73 1.31
C LEU A 28 -7.49 2.81 0.30
N LYS A 29 -7.62 3.98 -0.32
CA LYS A 29 -8.61 4.25 -1.37
C LYS A 29 -7.93 4.85 -2.59
N GLU A 30 -8.56 4.66 -3.74
CA GLU A 30 -8.15 5.34 -4.95
C GLU A 30 -8.19 6.87 -4.74
N GLY A 31 -7.14 7.56 -5.18
CA GLY A 31 -6.98 9.00 -4.98
C GLY A 31 -6.31 9.41 -3.65
N ASP A 32 -6.00 8.45 -2.75
CA ASP A 32 -5.23 8.77 -1.55
C ASP A 32 -3.83 9.29 -1.89
N VAL A 33 -3.42 10.35 -1.19
CA VAL A 33 -2.09 10.95 -1.35
C VAL A 33 -1.07 10.18 -0.51
N CYS A 34 0.11 9.96 -1.08
CA CYS A 34 1.24 9.37 -0.38
C CYS A 34 2.54 10.12 -0.67
N THR A 35 3.46 10.06 0.28
CA THR A 35 4.84 10.51 0.10
C THR A 35 5.70 9.32 -0.32
N VAL A 36 6.56 9.51 -1.31
CA VAL A 36 7.45 8.46 -1.83
C VAL A 36 8.89 8.82 -1.51
N THR A 37 9.62 7.88 -0.91
CA THR A 37 11.06 8.00 -0.67
C THR A 37 11.81 6.86 -1.36
N VAL A 38 12.82 7.19 -2.16
CA VAL A 38 13.60 6.22 -2.92
C VAL A 38 15.01 6.14 -2.34
N ASN A 39 15.38 4.96 -1.82
CA ASN A 39 16.74 4.67 -1.39
C ASN A 39 17.45 3.85 -2.48
N LYS A 40 18.33 4.52 -3.24
CA LYS A 40 19.04 3.92 -4.36
C LYS A 40 20.11 2.91 -3.93
N THR A 41 20.74 3.12 -2.77
CA THR A 41 21.78 2.23 -2.25
C THR A 41 21.21 0.84 -1.92
N HIS A 42 20.01 0.80 -1.36
CA HIS A 42 19.34 -0.45 -0.98
C HIS A 42 18.29 -0.91 -1.99
N SER A 43 18.17 -0.23 -3.14
CA SER A 43 17.12 -0.51 -4.15
C SER A 43 15.71 -0.61 -3.55
N SER A 44 15.40 0.25 -2.58
CA SER A 44 14.13 0.21 -1.84
C SER A 44 13.32 1.49 -2.07
N ILE A 45 12.00 1.32 -2.16
CA ILE A 45 11.05 2.43 -2.27
C ILE A 45 10.08 2.33 -1.10
N THR A 46 9.94 3.40 -0.35
CA THR A 46 9.00 3.51 0.78
C THR A 46 7.87 4.45 0.40
N TYR A 47 6.65 3.94 0.49
CA TYR A 47 5.42 4.72 0.33
C TYR A 47 4.83 4.98 1.71
N LEU A 48 4.72 6.24 2.09
CA LEU A 48 4.10 6.67 3.34
C LEU A 48 2.75 7.32 3.02
N PHE A 49 1.67 6.63 3.38
CA PHE A 49 0.30 7.14 3.23
C PHE A 49 -0.04 8.00 4.44
N SER A 50 -0.12 9.32 4.26
CA SER A 50 -0.38 10.30 5.33
C SER A 50 -1.81 10.83 5.34
N GLY A 51 -2.65 10.36 4.42
CA GLY A 51 -3.99 10.87 4.17
C GLY A 51 -5.06 10.43 5.17
N HIS A 52 -4.82 10.54 6.48
CA HIS A 52 -5.73 10.43 7.65
C HIS A 52 -5.27 9.36 8.66
N PRO A 53 -5.36 9.61 9.99
CA PRO A 53 -5.47 8.54 10.97
C PRO A 53 -6.88 7.93 10.83
N ARG A 54 -7.14 7.20 9.74
CA ARG A 54 -8.33 6.36 9.68
C ARG A 54 -8.08 5.24 10.67
N GLN A 55 -8.62 5.43 11.87
CA GLN A 55 -8.70 4.47 12.96
C GLN A 55 -8.66 3.05 12.38
N LEU A 56 -7.61 2.30 12.71
CA LEU A 56 -7.53 0.88 12.38
C LEU A 56 -8.82 0.26 12.90
N SER A 57 -9.65 -0.26 11.99
CA SER A 57 -10.87 -0.94 12.37
C SER A 57 -10.48 -2.05 13.32
N LEU A 58 -10.80 -1.93 14.62
CA LEU A 58 -10.71 -3.03 15.57
C LEU A 58 -11.72 -4.07 15.08
N ILE A 59 -11.29 -4.98 14.22
CA ILE A 59 -12.09 -6.13 13.83
C ILE A 59 -12.14 -7.04 15.06
N THR A 60 -13.03 -6.74 16.00
CA THR A 60 -13.57 -7.74 16.90
C THR A 60 -14.56 -8.54 16.06
N LYS A 61 -14.08 -9.59 15.39
CA LYS A 61 -14.96 -10.68 14.95
C LYS A 61 -15.49 -11.36 16.20
N SER A 62 -16.57 -10.79 16.76
CA SER A 62 -17.43 -11.52 17.69
C SER A 62 -18.08 -12.64 16.88
N GLN A 63 -17.50 -13.84 16.96
CA GLN A 63 -18.15 -15.03 16.46
C GLN A 63 -19.37 -15.29 17.34
N LYS A 64 -20.54 -15.11 16.74
CA LYS A 64 -21.76 -15.81 17.14
C LYS A 64 -21.95 -16.99 16.20
#